data_AF-A0A841CA96-F1
#
_entry.id   AF-A0A841CA96-F1
#
_cell.length_a   1.000
_cell.length_b   1.000
_cell.length_c   1.000
_cell.angle_alpha   90.00
_cell.angle_beta   90.00
_cell.angle_gamma   90.00
#
_symmetry.space_group_name_H-M   'P 1'
#
loop_
_entity.id
_entity.type
_entity.pdbx_description
1 polymer ?
#
loop_
_entity_poly.entity_id
_entity_poly.type
_entity_poly.pdbx_seq_one_letter_code
_entity_poly.pdbx_strand_id
1 'polypeptide(L)'
;MLDLAVGVIIGGAITTVIRSVVDNLFNPLIGLLVSGQALQSLNFKIASATFTYGNFLNDILNFLITAFIVFMILKFIRKTFKTKPKEEKFDESLQTLKDIRDILHRQEQDILELRKSKN
;
A
#
# COMPACT_ATOMS: atom_id res chain seq x y z
N MET A 1 -1.11 14.90 13.16
CA MET A 1 -0.14 15.35 12.12
C MET A 1 1.09 14.46 12.05
N LEU A 2 1.65 14.05 13.19
CA LEU A 2 2.81 13.14 13.23
C LEU A 2 2.54 11.80 12.52
N ASP A 3 1.38 11.17 12.79
CA ASP A 3 1.05 9.86 12.21
C ASP A 3 0.85 9.92 10.68
N LEU A 4 0.26 11.01 10.20
CA LEU A 4 0.14 11.30 8.77
C LEU A 4 1.53 11.49 8.13
N ALA A 5 2.41 12.28 8.75
CA ALA A 5 3.76 12.54 8.25
C ALA A 5 4.60 11.25 8.17
N VAL A 6 4.52 10.41 9.20
CA VAL A 6 5.21 9.11 9.22
C VAL A 6 4.68 8.19 8.11
N GLY A 7 3.36 8.18 7.89
CA GLY A 7 2.74 7.41 6.80
C GLY A 7 3.24 7.83 5.41
N VAL A 8 3.33 9.13 5.14
CA VAL A 8 3.82 9.65 3.85
C VAL A 8 5.30 9.35 3.65
N ILE A 9 6.13 9.52 4.67
CA ILE A 9 7.57 9.26 4.59
C ILE A 9 7.85 7.77 4.33
N ILE A 10 7.17 6.87 5.05
CA ILE A 10 7.31 5.42 4.85
C ILE A 10 6.78 5.01 3.47
N GLY A 11 5.66 5.58 3.03
CA GLY A 11 5.11 5.35 1.70
C GLY A 11 6.06 5.76 0.58
N GLY A 12 6.71 6.92 0.71
CA GLY A 12 7.74 7.40 -0.22
C GLY A 12 8.97 6.48 -0.23
N ALA A 13 9.49 6.09 0.94
CA ALA A 13 10.65 5.21 1.04
C ALA A 13 10.41 3.83 0.41
N ILE A 14 9.25 3.21 0.67
CA ILE A 14 8.88 1.92 0.06
C ILE A 14 8.79 2.04 -1.47
N THR A 15 8.20 3.13 -1.97
CA THR A 15 8.09 3.38 -3.42
C THR A 15 9.48 3.46 -4.06
N THR A 16 10.43 4.12 -3.41
CA THR A 16 11.83 4.21 -3.88
C THR A 16 12.52 2.84 -3.92
N VAL A 17 12.32 2.00 -2.89
CA VAL A 17 12.89 0.64 -2.87
C VAL A 17 12.32 -0.21 -4.01
N ILE A 18 11.01 -0.16 -4.22
CA ILE A 18 10.36 -0.91 -5.30
C ILE A 18 10.87 -0.43 -6.66
N ARG A 19 10.95 0.90 -6.84
CA ARG A 19 11.51 1.50 -8.05
C ARG A 19 12.94 1.05 -8.31
N SER A 20 13.79 1.03 -7.28
CA SER A 20 15.18 0.55 -7.40
C SER A 20 15.26 -0.91 -7.84
N VAL A 21 14.40 -1.79 -7.31
CA VAL A 21 14.34 -3.19 -7.74
C VAL A 21 13.94 -3.28 -9.21
N VAL A 22 12.94 -2.51 -9.64
CA VAL A 22 12.49 -2.50 -11.04
C VAL A 22 13.59 -1.96 -11.96
N ASP A 23 14.14 -0.79 -11.63
CA ASP A 23 15.11 -0.09 -12.45
C ASP A 23 16.43 -0.87 -12.58
N ASN A 24 16.88 -1.54 -11.51
CA ASN A 24 18.19 -2.21 -11.49
C ASN A 24 18.15 -3.70 -11.84
N LEU A 25 17.03 -4.39 -11.60
CA LEU A 25 16.92 -5.82 -11.88
C LEU A 25 16.10 -6.09 -13.14
N PHE A 26 14.96 -5.42 -13.28
CA PHE A 26 14.00 -5.74 -14.33
C PHE A 26 14.26 -4.99 -15.63
N ASN A 27 14.58 -3.69 -15.61
CA ASN A 27 14.89 -2.96 -16.84
C ASN A 27 16.03 -3.60 -17.65
N PRO A 28 17.13 -4.09 -17.03
CA PRO A 28 18.15 -4.84 -17.76
C PRO A 28 17.62 -6.17 -18.34
N LEU A 29 16.83 -6.93 -17.59
CA LEU A 29 16.22 -8.18 -18.07
C LEU A 29 15.28 -7.94 -19.26
N ILE A 30 14.49 -6.86 -19.22
CA ILE A 30 13.60 -6.47 -20.29
C ILE A 30 14.41 -6.00 -21.50
N GLY A 31 15.47 -5.21 -21.29
CA GLY A 31 16.35 -4.75 -22.37
C GLY A 31 17.14 -5.86 -23.08
N LEU A 32 17.30 -7.01 -22.42
CA LEU A 32 17.85 -8.22 -23.03
C LEU A 32 16.82 -8.96 -23.90
N LEU A 33 15.55 -9.01 -23.48
CA LEU A 33 14.47 -9.71 -24.19
C LEU A 33 13.87 -8.87 -25.33
N VAL A 34 13.69 -7.59 -25.07
CA VAL A 34 13.33 -6.55 -26.02
C VAL A 34 14.63 -5.85 -26.32
N SER A 35 15.33 -6.25 -27.40
CA SER A 35 16.60 -5.66 -27.83
C SER A 35 16.58 -4.15 -27.55
N GLY A 36 17.42 -3.68 -26.61
CA GLY A 36 17.19 -2.53 -25.72
C GLY A 36 16.80 -1.16 -26.31
N GLN A 37 16.58 -1.05 -27.61
CA GLN A 37 16.06 0.13 -28.31
C GLN A 37 14.99 -0.18 -29.37
N ALA A 38 14.56 -1.42 -29.61
CA ALA A 38 13.69 -1.77 -30.75
C ALA A 38 12.35 -1.02 -30.75
N LEU A 39 11.79 -0.75 -29.56
CA LEU A 39 10.60 0.08 -29.44
C LEU A 39 10.95 1.57 -29.58
N GLN A 40 12.00 2.05 -28.91
CA GLN A 40 12.45 3.45 -28.96
C GLN A 40 12.90 3.91 -30.35
N SER A 41 13.41 3.00 -31.17
CA SER A 41 13.85 3.23 -32.56
C SER A 41 12.69 3.38 -33.55
N LEU A 42 11.45 3.12 -33.13
CA LEU A 42 10.27 3.37 -33.95
C LEU A 42 9.99 4.87 -34.00
N ASN A 43 10.46 5.48 -35.08
CA ASN A 43 10.25 6.87 -35.40
C ASN A 43 9.60 7.00 -36.78
N PHE A 44 8.58 7.87 -36.87
CA PHE A 44 7.99 8.25 -38.15
C PHE A 44 8.43 9.67 -38.48
N LYS A 45 9.10 9.84 -39.62
CA LYS A 45 9.51 11.17 -40.10
C LYS A 45 8.47 11.67 -41.09
N ILE A 46 7.83 12.80 -40.78
CA ILE A 46 7.01 13.56 -41.72
C ILE A 46 7.73 14.89 -41.94
N ALA A 47 8.21 15.10 -43.16
CA ALA A 47 8.95 16.29 -43.59
C ALA A 47 10.17 16.62 -42.68
N SER A 48 9.98 17.49 -41.68
CA SER A 48 11.03 17.95 -40.75
C SER A 48 10.78 17.52 -39.29
N ALA A 49 9.65 16.86 -39.01
CA ALA A 49 9.27 16.42 -37.67
C ALA A 49 9.52 14.92 -37.51
N THR A 50 10.32 14.55 -36.51
CA THR A 50 10.54 13.16 -36.13
C THR A 50 9.62 12.82 -34.98
N PHE A 51 8.56 12.05 -35.25
CA PHE A 51 7.67 11.52 -34.21
C PHE A 51 8.23 10.22 -33.67
N THR A 52 8.92 10.29 -32.53
CA THR A 52 9.41 9.15 -31.74
C THR A 52 8.34 8.62 -30.80
N TYR A 53 7.30 7.98 -31.36
CA TYR A 53 6.27 7.28 -30.55
C TYR A 53 6.83 6.05 -29.84
N GLY A 54 8.00 5.58 -30.28
CA GLY A 54 8.74 4.49 -29.65
C GLY A 54 9.01 4.67 -28.16
N ASN A 55 9.36 5.89 -27.74
CA ASN A 55 9.63 6.18 -26.32
C ASN A 55 8.36 6.11 -25.48
N PHE A 56 7.23 6.61 -26.01
CA PHE A 56 5.95 6.55 -25.31
C PHE A 56 5.48 5.10 -25.11
N LEU A 57 5.63 4.25 -26.13
CA LEU A 57 5.29 2.83 -26.01
C LEU A 57 6.21 2.10 -25.03
N ASN A 58 7.49 2.45 -25.01
CA ASN A 58 8.44 1.96 -24.02
C ASN A 58 8.05 2.36 -22.59
N ASP A 59 7.61 3.60 -22.37
CA ASP A 59 7.16 4.08 -21.07
C ASP A 59 5.89 3.38 -20.60
N ILE A 60 4.95 3.11 -21.50
CA ILE A 60 3.75 2.30 -21.19
C ILE A 60 4.13 0.88 -20.78
N LEU A 61 5.04 0.23 -21.53
CA LEU A 61 5.50 -1.12 -21.23
C LEU A 61 6.21 -1.15 -19.86
N ASN A 62 7.10 -0.19 -19.61
CA ASN A 62 7.81 -0.07 -18.35
C ASN A 62 6.84 0.17 -17.17
N PHE A 63 5.85 1.04 -17.35
CA PHE A 63 4.80 1.28 -16.35
C PHE A 63 4.01 -0.01 -16.03
N LEU A 64 3.61 -0.76 -17.06
CA LEU A 64 2.85 -1.99 -16.88
C LEU A 64 3.66 -3.07 -16.12
N ILE A 65 4.94 -3.20 -16.44
CA ILE A 65 5.84 -4.15 -15.76
C ILE A 65 6.11 -3.70 -14.32
N THR A 66 6.38 -2.42 -14.10
CA THR A 66 6.54 -1.84 -12.76
C THR A 66 5.31 -2.11 -11.90
N ALA A 67 4.12 -1.81 -12.42
CA ALA A 67 2.85 -2.03 -11.73
C ALA A 67 2.63 -3.53 -11.41
N PHE A 68 2.96 -4.42 -12.34
CA PHE A 68 2.87 -5.86 -12.15
C PHE A 68 3.80 -6.35 -11.03
N ILE A 69 5.03 -5.85 -10.97
CA ILE A 69 6.01 -6.23 -9.95
C ILE A 69 5.62 -5.68 -8.58
N VAL A 70 5.22 -4.40 -8.50
CA VAL A 70 4.67 -3.80 -7.27
C VAL A 70 3.53 -4.67 -6.74
N PHE A 71 2.60 -5.05 -7.61
CA PHE A 71 1.49 -5.93 -7.27
C PHE A 71 1.96 -7.29 -6.76
N MET A 72 2.93 -7.92 -7.43
CA MET A 72 3.49 -9.20 -7.00
C MET A 72 4.11 -9.10 -5.60
N ILE A 73 4.93 -8.07 -5.34
CA ILE A 73 5.56 -7.84 -4.04
C ILE A 73 4.50 -7.61 -2.96
N LEU A 74 3.51 -6.76 -3.20
CA LEU A 74 2.40 -6.51 -2.26
C LEU A 74 1.59 -7.78 -1.98
N LYS A 75 1.35 -8.61 -3.00
CA LYS A 75 0.68 -9.90 -2.87
C LYS A 75 1.51 -10.89 -2.04
N PHE A 76 2.83 -10.93 -2.27
CA PHE A 76 3.75 -11.78 -1.52
C PHE A 76 3.85 -11.36 -0.04
N ILE A 77 3.93 -10.06 0.22
CA ILE A 77 3.92 -9.51 1.57
C ILE A 77 2.59 -9.86 2.25
N ARG A 78 1.45 -9.63 1.61
CA ARG A 78 0.12 -9.99 2.16
C ARG A 78 -0.02 -11.50 2.43
N LYS A 79 0.59 -12.34 1.58
CA LYS A 79 0.56 -13.80 1.73
C LYS A 79 1.44 -14.29 2.89
N THR A 80 2.60 -13.67 3.08
CA THR A 80 3.63 -14.13 4.02
C THR A 80 3.45 -13.52 5.39
N PHE A 81 3.12 -12.24 5.45
CA PHE A 81 2.73 -11.56 6.66
C PHE A 81 1.23 -11.74 6.84
N LYS A 82 0.82 -12.79 7.57
CA LYS A 82 -0.50 -12.79 8.21
C LYS A 82 -0.50 -11.61 9.17
N THR A 83 -1.00 -10.47 8.71
CA THR A 83 -1.18 -9.28 9.54
C THR A 83 -2.00 -9.69 10.74
N LYS A 84 -1.35 -9.97 11.88
CA LYS A 84 -2.02 -9.81 13.17
C LYS A 84 -2.45 -8.35 13.16
N PRO A 85 -3.75 -8.04 13.34
CA PRO A 85 -4.21 -6.67 13.40
C PRO A 85 -3.28 -5.97 14.40
N LYS A 86 -2.43 -5.08 13.87
CA LYS A 86 -1.60 -4.25 14.73
C LYS A 86 -2.64 -3.40 15.40
N GLU A 87 -2.82 -3.60 16.70
CA GLU A 87 -3.70 -2.77 17.52
C GLU A 87 -3.22 -1.34 17.31
N GLU A 88 -3.90 -0.64 16.39
CA GLU A 88 -3.92 0.80 16.35
C GLU A 88 -4.30 1.20 17.76
N LYS A 89 -3.42 1.98 18.40
CA LYS A 89 -3.60 2.46 19.77
C LYS A 89 -5.06 2.87 19.90
N PHE A 90 -5.78 2.05 20.65
CA PHE A 90 -7.21 2.20 20.87
C PHE A 90 -7.40 3.64 21.31
N ASP A 91 -8.14 4.40 20.52
CA ASP A 91 -8.48 5.78 20.81
C ASP A 91 -8.84 5.86 22.30
N GLU A 92 -8.17 6.70 23.07
CA GLU A 92 -8.33 6.75 24.55
C GLU A 92 -9.81 6.93 24.92
N SER A 93 -10.56 7.57 24.02
CA SER A 93 -12.02 7.69 24.00
C SER A 93 -12.74 6.34 23.90
N LEU A 94 -12.33 5.44 23.02
CA LEU A 94 -12.88 4.08 22.92
C LEU A 94 -12.58 3.25 24.18
N GLN A 95 -11.42 3.45 24.81
CA GLN A 95 -11.08 2.80 26.08
C GLN A 95 -12.01 3.27 27.19
N THR A 96 -12.18 4.58 27.27
CA THR A 96 -13.12 5.23 28.18
C THR A 96 -14.56 4.74 27.94
N LEU A 97 -14.97 4.59 26.67
CA LEU A 97 -16.31 4.09 26.31
C LEU A 97 -16.51 2.62 26.68
N LYS A 98 -15.48 1.77 26.57
CA LYS A 98 -15.54 0.38 27.08
C LYS A 98 -15.67 0.35 28.59
N ASP A 99 -14.90 1.18 29.30
CA ASP A 99 -14.94 1.26 30.75
C ASP A 99 -16.31 1.75 31.25
N ILE A 100 -16.88 2.79 30.61
CA ILE A 100 -18.24 3.28 30.92
C ILE A 100 -19.29 2.17 30.69
N ARG A 101 -19.22 1.46 29.56
CA ARG A 101 -20.15 0.35 29.27
C ARG A 101 -20.07 -0.75 30.33
N ASP A 102 -18.86 -1.11 30.74
CA ASP A 102 -18.64 -2.18 31.70
C ASP A 102 -19.07 -1.77 33.11
N ILE A 103 -18.92 -0.49 33.49
CA ILE A 103 -19.45 0.08 34.74
C ILE A 103 -20.98 0.06 34.77
N LEU A 104 -21.65 0.43 33.67
CA LEU A 104 -23.11 0.45 33.58
C LEU A 104 -23.73 -0.94 33.73
N HIS A 105 -23.14 -1.95 33.07
CA HIS A 105 -23.61 -3.32 33.21
C HIS A 105 -23.47 -3.86 34.64
N ARG A 106 -22.38 -3.48 35.33
CA ARG A 106 -22.15 -3.85 36.73
C ARG A 106 -23.19 -3.20 37.65
N GLN A 107 -23.48 -1.91 37.44
CA GLN A 107 -24.56 -1.20 38.14
C GLN A 107 -25.93 -1.84 37.94
N GLU A 108 -26.24 -2.28 36.72
CA GLU A 108 -27.52 -2.94 36.42
C GLU A 108 -27.66 -4.26 37.20
N GLN A 109 -26.58 -5.04 37.33
CA GLN A 109 -26.57 -6.28 38.12
C GLN A 109 -26.73 -6.01 39.63
N ASP A 110 -26.04 -5.01 40.17
CA ASP A 110 -26.16 -4.63 41.58
C ASP A 110 -27.61 -4.19 41.93
N ILE A 111 -28.26 -3.45 41.03
CA ILE A 111 -29.67 -3.03 41.18
C ILE A 111 -30.61 -4.25 41.17
N LEU A 112 -30.35 -5.24 40.32
CA LEU A 112 -31.14 -6.47 40.27
C LEU A 112 -30.98 -7.34 41.53
N GLU A 113 -29.78 -7.38 42.11
CA GLU A 113 -29.52 -8.06 43.39
C GLU A 113 -30.22 -7.38 44.56
N LEU A 114 -30.15 -6.05 44.64
CA LEU A 114 -30.86 -5.26 45.66
C LEU A 114 -32.37 -5.44 45.58
N ARG A 115 -32.92 -5.57 44.36
CA ARG A 115 -34.35 -5.84 44.15
C ARG A 115 -34.75 -7.24 44.61
N LYS A 116 -33.89 -8.25 44.46
CA LYS A 116 -34.13 -9.61 44.95
C LYS A 116 -33.99 -9.71 46.47
N SER A 117 -33.13 -8.92 47.09
CA SER A 117 -32.96 -8.91 48.55
C SER A 117 -34.11 -8.24 49.30
N LYS A 118 -34.94 -7.42 48.63
CA LYS A 118 -36.02 -6.65 49.25
C LYS A 118 -37.41 -7.34 49.13
N ASN A 119 -37.50 -8.42 48.36
CA ASN A 119 -38.68 -9.30 48.27
C ASN A 119 -38.43 -10.59 49.04
#